data_AF-A0A5J4DUA0-F1
#
_entry.id   AF-A0A5J4DUA0-F1
#
_cell.length_a   1.000
_cell.length_b   1.000
_cell.length_c   1.000
_cell.angle_alpha   90.00
_cell.angle_beta   90.00
_cell.angle_gamma   90.00
#
_symmetry.space_group_name_H-M   'P 1'
#
loop_
_entity.id
_entity.type
_entity.pdbx_description
1 polymer ?
#
loop_
_entity_poly.entity_id
_entity_poly.type
_entity_poly.pdbx_seq_one_letter_code
_entity_poly.pdbx_strand_id
1 'polypeptide(L)'
;MGEGTKVKFQLGSSTGIKAIIIVAVIAVAHQLYLEEFPEDEEMTLGTFTYGISCLAVGIAAIFVARRYWGSEIFGKTYLSLSIAFFLLAAGDFTYIYYDWYTDEAPYPSFADVFFFLFFPFAAFHLVKNIKYFKKDLKWGPKIAVPALVILIVGIFAYMSFDMIEEEPFDFYFGMLFVFTSAVIFALAILGAAVFRDSILGTSWLILAGGIFAFTVADVWYYYLEVVDGYTSYHYVNTLWVLGSAAIVYALYKHKKTI
;
A
#
# COMPACT_ATOMS: atom_id res chain seq x y z
N MET A 1 -30.33 -26.85 -17.07
CA MET A 1 -28.89 -26.75 -16.74
C MET A 1 -28.25 -25.91 -17.82
N GLY A 2 -28.04 -24.61 -17.54
CA GLY A 2 -27.44 -23.69 -18.50
C GLY A 2 -25.94 -23.92 -18.58
N GLU A 3 -25.42 -24.12 -19.79
CA GLU A 3 -23.99 -24.21 -20.05
C GLU A 3 -23.30 -22.94 -19.58
N GLY A 4 -22.53 -23.05 -18.50
CA GLY A 4 -21.69 -21.98 -18.00
C GLY A 4 -20.64 -21.64 -19.05
N THR A 5 -20.80 -20.47 -19.68
CA THR A 5 -19.81 -19.91 -20.59
C THR A 5 -18.50 -19.77 -19.82
N LYS A 6 -17.52 -20.64 -20.10
CA LYS A 6 -16.18 -20.54 -19.52
C LYS A 6 -15.53 -19.27 -20.08
N VAL A 7 -15.59 -18.18 -19.32
CA VAL A 7 -14.82 -16.97 -19.62
C VAL A 7 -13.33 -17.34 -19.52
N LYS A 8 -12.66 -17.47 -20.66
CA LYS A 8 -11.21 -17.68 -20.71
C LYS A 8 -10.56 -16.45 -20.09
N PHE A 9 -9.88 -16.65 -18.96
CA PHE A 9 -9.02 -15.65 -18.33
C PHE A 9 -7.83 -15.39 -19.27
N GLN A 10 -7.94 -14.43 -20.18
CA GLN A 10 -6.81 -13.98 -20.98
C GLN A 10 -5.92 -13.10 -20.10
N LEU A 11 -5.02 -13.74 -19.35
CA LEU A 11 -3.79 -13.13 -18.85
C LEU A 11 -2.92 -12.77 -20.07
N GLY A 12 -3.28 -11.71 -20.79
CA GLY A 12 -2.58 -11.43 -22.04
C GLY A 12 -3.17 -10.36 -22.94
N SER A 13 -3.87 -9.34 -22.42
CA SER A 13 -3.94 -8.10 -23.21
C SER A 13 -2.55 -7.46 -23.20
N SER A 14 -2.00 -7.06 -24.36
CA SER A 14 -0.65 -6.47 -24.43
C SER A 14 -0.46 -5.27 -23.49
N THR A 15 -1.56 -4.61 -23.10
CA THR A 15 -1.60 -3.57 -22.07
C THR A 15 -1.09 -4.02 -20.69
N GLY A 16 -1.30 -5.27 -20.29
CA GLY A 16 -0.85 -5.77 -18.98
C GLY A 16 0.67 -5.78 -18.84
N ILE A 17 1.35 -6.38 -19.82
CA ILE A 17 2.81 -6.49 -19.87
C ILE A 17 3.46 -5.09 -19.95
N LYS A 18 2.91 -4.20 -20.78
CA LYS A 18 3.42 -2.82 -20.89
C LYS A 18 3.42 -2.08 -19.56
N ALA A 19 2.38 -2.24 -18.75
CA ALA A 19 2.31 -1.58 -17.45
C ALA A 19 3.29 -2.16 -16.44
N ILE A 20 3.47 -3.49 -16.42
CA ILE A 20 4.49 -4.13 -15.57
C ILE A 20 5.89 -3.62 -15.94
N ILE A 21 6.19 -3.52 -17.24
CA ILE A 21 7.46 -2.96 -17.71
C ILE A 21 7.61 -1.51 -17.27
N ILE A 22 6.57 -0.68 -17.40
CA ILE A 22 6.62 0.72 -16.96
C ILE A 22 6.87 0.81 -15.45
N VAL A 23 6.16 0.03 -14.63
CA VAL A 23 6.35 0.00 -13.18
C VAL A 23 7.78 -0.44 -12.82
N ALA A 24 8.31 -1.47 -13.48
CA ALA A 24 9.69 -1.93 -13.28
C ALA A 24 10.73 -0.87 -13.69
N VAL A 25 10.52 -0.18 -14.82
CA VAL A 25 11.39 0.91 -15.28
C VAL A 25 11.37 2.07 -14.28
N ILE A 26 10.19 2.45 -13.77
CA ILE A 26 10.08 3.49 -12.73
C ILE A 26 10.89 3.09 -11.49
N ALA A 27 10.80 1.83 -11.05
CA ALA A 27 11.54 1.33 -9.90
C ALA A 27 13.05 1.43 -10.08
N VAL A 28 13.55 0.93 -11.21
CA VAL A 28 14.99 0.93 -11.50
C VAL A 28 15.49 2.36 -11.65
N ALA A 29 14.77 3.21 -12.37
CA ALA A 29 15.14 4.62 -12.51
C ALA A 29 15.13 5.36 -11.17
N HIS A 30 14.15 5.06 -10.30
CA HIS A 30 14.06 5.65 -8.97
C HIS A 30 15.23 5.22 -8.08
N GLN A 31 15.55 3.92 -8.04
CA GLN A 31 16.66 3.42 -7.24
C GLN A 31 18.01 3.97 -7.71
N LEU A 32 18.25 3.97 -9.03
CA LEU A 32 19.47 4.56 -9.60
C LEU A 32 19.57 6.06 -9.29
N TYR A 33 18.44 6.78 -9.26
CA TYR A 33 18.43 8.18 -8.86
C TYR A 33 18.81 8.36 -7.38
N LEU A 34 18.25 7.55 -6.48
CA LEU A 34 18.57 7.62 -5.05
C LEU A 34 20.05 7.27 -4.77
N GLU A 35 20.62 6.32 -5.51
CA GLU A 35 22.03 5.94 -5.36
C GLU A 35 23.01 6.99 -5.90
N GLU A 36 22.65 7.68 -6.99
CA GLU A 36 23.49 8.73 -7.58
C GLU A 36 23.43 10.04 -6.79
N PHE A 37 22.29 10.33 -6.16
CA PHE A 37 22.03 11.56 -5.41
C PHE A 37 21.61 11.25 -3.96
N PRO A 38 22.53 10.70 -3.14
CA PRO A 38 22.26 10.49 -1.72
C PRO A 38 22.03 11.84 -1.02
N GLU A 39 21.12 11.88 -0.05
CA GLU A 39 20.60 13.11 0.59
C GLU A 39 21.55 13.73 1.61
N ASP A 40 22.86 13.49 1.49
CA ASP A 40 23.81 13.73 2.57
C ASP A 40 23.91 15.21 2.98
N GLU A 41 23.46 16.17 2.13
CA GLU A 41 23.49 17.61 2.44
C GLU A 41 22.32 18.46 1.88
N GLU A 42 21.51 17.98 0.91
CA GLU A 42 20.48 18.80 0.25
C GLU A 42 19.16 18.02 0.01
N MET A 43 18.01 18.70 0.16
CA MET A 43 16.72 18.16 -0.25
C MET A 43 16.72 17.87 -1.76
N THR A 44 16.47 16.62 -2.13
CA THR A 44 16.43 16.21 -3.55
C THR A 44 15.01 15.95 -4.01
N LEU A 45 14.82 15.70 -5.31
CA LEU A 45 13.54 15.19 -5.80
C LEU A 45 13.18 13.84 -5.12
N GLY A 46 14.20 13.05 -4.76
CA GLY A 46 14.10 11.77 -4.05
C GLY A 46 13.32 11.88 -2.76
N THR A 47 13.58 12.95 -2.00
CA THR A 47 12.92 13.24 -0.72
C THR A 47 11.40 13.27 -0.85
N PHE A 48 10.87 13.80 -1.96
CA PHE A 48 9.43 13.99 -2.16
C PHE A 48 8.76 12.89 -2.98
N THR A 49 9.50 11.90 -3.51
CA THR A 49 8.94 10.93 -4.45
C THR A 49 7.85 10.08 -3.80
N TYR A 50 8.04 9.68 -2.53
CA TYR A 50 7.05 8.88 -1.83
C TYR A 50 5.73 9.64 -1.66
N GLY A 51 5.74 10.84 -1.07
CA GLY A 51 4.58 11.69 -0.92
C GLY A 51 3.89 12.03 -2.24
N ILE A 52 4.65 12.36 -3.30
CA ILE A 52 4.10 12.61 -4.65
C ILE A 52 3.43 11.34 -5.21
N SER A 53 4.03 10.17 -5.01
CA SER A 53 3.45 8.90 -5.47
C SER A 53 2.12 8.60 -4.76
N CYS A 54 2.04 8.88 -3.46
CA CYS A 54 0.82 8.78 -2.67
C CYS A 54 -0.26 9.77 -3.15
N LEU A 55 0.11 11.01 -3.45
CA LEU A 55 -0.81 11.99 -4.08
C LEU A 55 -1.36 11.47 -5.41
N ALA A 56 -0.51 10.85 -6.25
CA ALA A 56 -0.95 10.29 -7.53
C ALA A 56 -2.01 9.19 -7.34
N VAL A 57 -1.84 8.32 -6.33
CA VAL A 57 -2.87 7.33 -5.96
C VAL A 57 -4.15 8.02 -5.49
N GLY A 58 -4.03 9.01 -4.60
CA GLY A 58 -5.16 9.77 -4.08
C GLY A 58 -5.99 10.42 -5.19
N ILE A 59 -5.33 11.08 -6.14
CA ILE A 59 -5.94 11.73 -7.31
C ILE A 59 -6.58 10.69 -8.24
N ALA A 60 -5.89 9.60 -8.55
CA ALA A 60 -6.43 8.52 -9.38
C ALA A 60 -7.71 7.93 -8.75
N ALA A 61 -7.73 7.75 -7.42
CA ALA A 61 -8.88 7.26 -6.68
C ALA A 61 -10.04 8.27 -6.68
N ILE A 62 -9.79 9.59 -6.63
CA ILE A 62 -10.84 10.61 -6.86
C ILE A 62 -11.49 10.43 -8.22
N PHE A 63 -10.71 10.23 -9.29
CA PHE A 63 -11.27 10.07 -10.62
C PHE A 63 -12.18 8.83 -10.73
N VAL A 64 -11.84 7.75 -10.04
CA VAL A 64 -12.70 6.57 -9.91
C VAL A 64 -13.96 6.91 -9.11
N ALA A 65 -13.80 7.54 -7.93
CA ALA A 65 -14.90 7.91 -7.05
C ALA A 65 -15.92 8.83 -7.74
N ARG A 66 -15.44 9.83 -8.49
CA ARG A 66 -16.28 10.76 -9.27
C ARG A 66 -17.03 10.07 -10.41
N ARG A 67 -16.39 9.11 -11.11
CA ARG A 67 -17.07 8.35 -12.18
C ARG A 67 -18.26 7.55 -11.64
N TYR A 68 -18.14 7.02 -10.42
CA TYR A 68 -19.19 6.24 -9.76
C TYR A 68 -19.91 7.02 -8.67
N TRP A 69 -19.97 8.35 -8.80
CA TRP A 69 -20.69 9.19 -7.85
C TRP A 69 -22.17 8.79 -7.83
N GLY A 70 -22.71 8.58 -6.62
CA GLY A 70 -24.08 8.10 -6.45
C GLY A 70 -24.25 6.57 -6.56
N SER A 71 -23.23 5.81 -6.96
CA SER A 71 -23.27 4.35 -6.79
C SER A 71 -23.32 3.98 -5.31
N GLU A 72 -23.97 2.85 -5.01
CA GLU A 72 -24.15 2.40 -3.63
C GLU A 72 -22.81 2.21 -2.89
N ILE A 73 -21.79 1.73 -3.60
CA ILE A 73 -20.49 1.33 -3.03
C ILE A 73 -19.31 2.05 -3.64
N PHE A 74 -19.10 1.96 -4.96
CA PHE A 74 -17.82 2.36 -5.57
C PHE A 74 -17.48 3.83 -5.32
N GLY A 75 -18.43 4.75 -5.47
CA GLY A 75 -18.17 6.18 -5.25
C GLY A 75 -17.64 6.47 -3.84
N LYS A 76 -18.28 5.90 -2.82
CA LYS A 76 -17.94 6.12 -1.41
C LYS A 76 -16.64 5.41 -1.02
N THR A 77 -16.45 4.17 -1.46
CA THR A 77 -15.27 3.39 -1.09
C THR A 77 -14.00 3.87 -1.78
N TYR A 78 -14.06 4.31 -3.04
CA TYR A 78 -12.90 4.91 -3.71
C TYR A 78 -12.59 6.33 -3.20
N LEU A 79 -13.60 7.09 -2.73
CA LEU A 79 -13.33 8.33 -2.00
C LEU A 79 -12.57 8.05 -0.69
N SER A 80 -12.96 7.00 0.05
CA SER A 80 -12.23 6.56 1.24
C SER A 80 -10.78 6.19 0.92
N LEU A 81 -10.54 5.45 -0.16
CA LEU A 81 -9.18 5.12 -0.60
C LEU A 81 -8.38 6.39 -0.96
N SER A 82 -9.02 7.35 -1.62
CA SER A 82 -8.40 8.63 -1.91
C SER A 82 -7.97 9.37 -0.64
N ILE A 83 -8.86 9.47 0.35
CA ILE A 83 -8.56 10.09 1.65
C ILE A 83 -7.38 9.38 2.32
N ALA A 84 -7.36 8.03 2.31
CA ALA A 84 -6.25 7.27 2.86
C ALA A 84 -4.90 7.69 2.27
N PHE A 85 -4.80 7.76 0.94
CA PHE A 85 -3.54 8.11 0.28
C PHE A 85 -3.17 9.60 0.38
N PHE A 86 -4.14 10.51 0.53
CA PHE A 86 -3.83 11.90 0.89
C PHE A 86 -3.30 12.02 2.32
N LEU A 87 -3.77 11.18 3.25
CA LEU A 87 -3.21 11.13 4.59
C LEU A 87 -1.77 10.59 4.58
N LEU A 88 -1.46 9.54 3.80
CA LEU A 88 -0.08 9.11 3.64
C LEU A 88 0.82 10.23 3.10
N ALA A 89 0.39 10.94 2.05
CA ALA A 89 1.16 12.06 1.52
C ALA A 89 1.32 13.21 2.52
N ALA A 90 0.28 13.52 3.30
CA ALA A 90 0.36 14.54 4.36
C ALA A 90 1.32 14.12 5.48
N GLY A 91 1.30 12.84 5.86
CA GLY A 91 2.25 12.27 6.81
C GLY A 91 3.68 12.38 6.31
N ASP A 92 3.93 12.00 5.06
CA ASP A 92 5.26 12.08 4.43
C ASP A 92 5.79 13.50 4.39
N PHE A 93 5.00 14.46 3.90
CA PHE A 93 5.44 15.87 3.89
C PHE A 93 5.62 16.45 5.30
N THR A 94 4.87 15.95 6.28
CA THR A 94 5.06 16.33 7.69
C THR A 94 6.35 15.72 8.23
N TYR A 95 6.65 14.46 7.92
CA TYR A 95 7.89 13.78 8.28
C TYR A 95 9.10 14.53 7.71
N ILE A 96 9.08 14.85 6.41
CA ILE A 96 10.13 15.63 5.74
C ILE A 96 10.28 17.02 6.37
N TYR A 97 9.17 17.66 6.73
CA TYR A 97 9.23 18.94 7.43
C TYR A 97 9.94 18.82 8.78
N TYR A 98 9.63 17.78 9.55
CA TYR A 98 10.32 17.53 10.81
C TYR A 98 11.80 17.28 10.56
N ASP A 99 12.14 16.34 9.70
CA ASP A 99 13.52 15.93 9.41
C ASP A 99 14.43 17.08 8.95
N TRP A 100 13.93 17.99 8.10
CA TRP A 100 14.75 19.04 7.49
C TRP A 100 14.65 20.42 8.12
N TYR A 101 13.55 20.73 8.82
CA TYR A 101 13.27 22.11 9.26
C TYR A 101 13.12 22.25 10.77
N THR A 102 12.98 21.15 11.49
CA THR A 102 12.90 21.15 12.94
C THR A 102 13.99 20.22 13.44
N ASP A 103 14.82 20.60 14.39
CA ASP A 103 15.83 19.67 14.93
C ASP A 103 15.17 18.56 15.83
N GLU A 104 13.94 18.15 15.50
CA GLU A 104 13.13 17.15 16.19
C GLU A 104 13.15 15.84 15.39
N ALA A 105 13.12 14.71 16.10
CA ALA A 105 13.05 13.39 15.46
C ALA A 105 11.76 13.28 14.62
N PRO A 106 11.85 12.87 13.35
CA PRO A 106 10.68 12.75 12.48
C PRO A 106 9.81 11.53 12.80
N TYR A 107 10.34 10.58 13.58
CA TYR A 107 9.66 9.41 14.12
C TYR A 107 10.08 9.15 15.58
N PRO A 108 9.13 8.90 16.51
CA PRO A 108 7.71 9.19 16.39
C PRO A 108 7.43 10.71 16.38
N SER A 109 6.46 11.17 15.58
CA SER A 109 6.08 12.59 15.48
C SER A 109 4.60 12.78 15.15
N PHE A 110 4.19 14.04 14.89
CA PHE A 110 2.84 14.33 14.42
C PHE A 110 2.54 13.72 13.03
N ALA A 111 3.57 13.38 12.25
CA ALA A 111 3.42 12.66 10.99
C ALA A 111 2.69 11.31 11.18
N ASP A 112 2.96 10.62 12.30
CA ASP A 112 2.38 9.31 12.60
C ASP A 112 0.86 9.34 12.72
N VAL A 113 0.27 10.46 13.13
CA VAL A 113 -1.19 10.59 13.19
C VAL A 113 -1.79 10.40 11.79
N PHE A 114 -1.16 10.96 10.76
CA PHE A 114 -1.63 10.81 9.39
C PHE A 114 -1.39 9.38 8.87
N PHE A 115 -0.24 8.78 9.17
CA PHE A 115 0.05 7.39 8.84
C PHE A 115 -0.93 6.43 9.53
N PHE A 116 -1.29 6.67 10.79
CA PHE A 116 -2.30 5.89 11.51
C PHE A 116 -3.70 6.02 10.91
N LEU A 117 -4.07 7.24 10.48
CA LEU A 117 -5.37 7.47 9.87
C LEU A 117 -5.50 6.84 8.48
N PHE A 118 -4.40 6.57 7.76
CA PHE A 118 -4.45 5.81 6.50
C PHE A 118 -5.16 4.46 6.66
N PHE A 119 -4.82 3.68 7.70
CA PHE A 119 -5.31 2.32 7.88
C PHE A 119 -6.84 2.20 7.98
N PRO A 120 -7.57 2.96 8.81
CA PRO A 120 -9.04 2.84 8.87
C PRO A 120 -9.72 3.21 7.54
N PHE A 121 -9.20 4.18 6.79
CA PHE A 121 -9.77 4.55 5.48
C PHE A 121 -9.48 3.52 4.39
N ALA A 122 -8.27 2.96 4.37
CA ALA A 122 -7.91 1.85 3.48
C ALA A 122 -8.71 0.58 3.81
N ALA A 123 -8.83 0.25 5.09
CA ALA A 123 -9.63 -0.88 5.57
C ALA A 123 -11.11 -0.70 5.21
N PHE A 124 -11.68 0.50 5.37
CA PHE A 124 -13.06 0.78 4.97
C PHE A 124 -13.27 0.51 3.48
N HIS A 125 -12.36 0.98 2.61
CA HIS A 125 -12.40 0.71 1.18
C HIS A 125 -12.46 -0.80 0.89
N LEU A 126 -11.54 -1.57 1.45
CA LEU A 126 -11.43 -3.01 1.21
C LEU A 126 -12.64 -3.78 1.78
N VAL A 127 -12.96 -3.58 3.06
CA VAL A 127 -14.02 -4.31 3.77
C VAL A 127 -15.39 -4.06 3.14
N LYS A 128 -15.72 -2.81 2.78
CA LYS A 128 -17.02 -2.49 2.19
C LYS A 128 -17.19 -3.11 0.81
N ASN A 129 -16.15 -3.08 -0.03
CA ASN A 129 -16.20 -3.75 -1.33
C ASN A 129 -16.34 -5.28 -1.15
N ILE A 130 -15.53 -5.90 -0.30
CA ILE A 130 -15.61 -7.36 -0.03
C ILE A 130 -17.01 -7.75 0.43
N LYS A 131 -17.56 -7.07 1.45
CA LYS A 131 -18.88 -7.38 2.00
C LYS A 131 -20.01 -7.18 1.00
N TYR A 132 -19.90 -6.20 0.11
CA TYR A 132 -20.92 -5.96 -0.91
C TYR A 132 -20.99 -7.10 -1.92
N PHE A 133 -19.85 -7.53 -2.46
CA PHE A 133 -19.81 -8.58 -3.49
C PHE A 133 -19.85 -10.00 -2.91
N LYS A 134 -19.51 -10.17 -1.63
CA LYS A 134 -19.56 -11.46 -0.94
C LYS A 134 -19.88 -11.30 0.54
N LYS A 135 -21.19 -11.31 0.86
CA LYS A 135 -21.70 -11.19 2.23
C LYS A 135 -21.20 -12.31 3.14
N ASP A 136 -21.26 -13.55 2.67
CA ASP A 136 -20.91 -14.74 3.45
C ASP A 136 -19.59 -15.36 2.98
N LEU A 137 -18.56 -15.15 3.80
CA LEU A 137 -17.27 -15.81 3.62
C LEU A 137 -17.32 -17.22 4.20
N LYS A 138 -16.79 -18.18 3.44
CA LYS A 138 -16.54 -19.55 3.93
C LYS A 138 -15.49 -19.52 5.05
N TRP A 139 -15.35 -20.63 5.78
CA TRP A 139 -14.37 -20.77 6.85
C TRP A 139 -12.91 -20.55 6.40
N GLY A 140 -12.56 -20.94 5.17
CA GLY A 140 -11.21 -20.76 4.62
C GLY A 140 -10.68 -19.33 4.77
N PRO A 141 -11.30 -18.31 4.15
CA PRO A 141 -10.92 -16.90 4.33
C PRO A 141 -10.91 -16.41 5.79
N LYS A 142 -11.84 -16.90 6.64
CA LYS A 142 -11.91 -16.50 8.05
C LYS A 142 -10.68 -16.94 8.85
N ILE A 143 -10.02 -18.02 8.43
CA ILE A 143 -8.80 -18.55 9.03
C ILE A 143 -7.57 -17.98 8.32
N ALA A 144 -7.60 -17.89 6.99
CA ALA A 144 -6.46 -17.45 6.18
C ALA A 144 -6.07 -15.99 6.45
N VAL A 145 -7.05 -15.10 6.66
CA VAL A 145 -6.76 -13.68 6.94
C VAL A 145 -6.01 -13.50 8.26
N PRO A 146 -6.50 -13.99 9.42
CA PRO A 146 -5.73 -13.95 10.67
C PRO A 146 -4.39 -14.68 10.60
N ALA A 147 -4.33 -15.84 9.94
CA ALA A 147 -3.09 -16.61 9.81
C ALA A 147 -2.00 -15.83 9.05
N LEU A 148 -2.38 -15.11 7.98
CA LEU A 148 -1.44 -14.27 7.24
C LEU A 148 -0.96 -13.07 8.07
N VAL A 149 -1.86 -12.43 8.84
CA VAL A 149 -1.48 -11.35 9.75
C VAL A 149 -0.49 -11.83 10.81
N ILE A 150 -0.79 -12.96 11.46
CA ILE A 150 0.09 -13.57 12.47
C ILE A 150 1.44 -13.93 11.85
N LEU A 151 1.46 -14.47 10.62
CA LEU A 151 2.71 -14.81 9.94
C LEU A 151 3.58 -13.57 9.72
N ILE A 152 3.03 -12.48 9.17
CA ILE A 152 3.80 -11.26 8.87
C ILE A 152 4.30 -10.60 10.16
N VAL A 153 3.43 -10.45 11.16
CA VAL A 153 3.82 -9.89 12.46
C VAL A 153 4.84 -10.79 13.17
N GLY A 154 4.70 -12.10 13.06
CA GLY A 154 5.65 -13.07 13.61
C GLY A 154 7.03 -13.00 12.95
N ILE A 155 7.09 -12.75 11.63
CA ILE A 155 8.36 -12.52 10.92
C ILE A 155 9.06 -11.26 11.47
N PHE A 156 8.34 -10.14 11.58
CA PHE A 156 8.88 -8.91 12.16
C PHE A 156 9.37 -9.14 13.61
N ALA A 157 8.51 -9.71 14.46
CA ALA A 157 8.84 -9.96 15.86
C ALA A 157 10.04 -10.89 16.03
N TYR A 158 10.20 -11.87 15.14
CA TYR A 158 11.37 -12.74 15.13
C TYR A 158 12.65 -12.01 14.71
N MET A 159 12.57 -11.17 13.67
CA MET A 159 13.73 -10.41 13.17
C MET A 159 14.20 -9.33 14.16
N SER A 160 13.28 -8.75 14.93
CA SER A 160 13.56 -7.67 15.88
C SER A 160 13.57 -8.14 17.35
N PHE A 161 13.66 -9.45 17.61
CA PHE A 161 13.49 -10.01 18.96
C PHE A 161 14.51 -9.48 19.97
N ASP A 162 15.77 -9.37 19.56
CA ASP A 162 16.86 -8.92 20.43
C ASP A 162 16.70 -7.43 20.85
N MET A 163 15.94 -6.65 20.06
CA MET A 163 15.70 -5.22 20.32
C MET A 163 14.58 -4.96 21.33
N ILE A 164 13.90 -5.99 21.84
CA ILE A 164 12.84 -5.82 22.85
C ILE A 164 13.39 -5.20 24.14
N GLU A 165 14.61 -5.54 24.53
CA GLU A 165 15.24 -5.01 25.74
C GLU A 165 15.97 -3.68 25.50
N GLU A 166 16.49 -3.48 24.28
CA GLU A 166 17.27 -2.30 23.90
C GLU A 166 16.35 -1.12 23.54
N GLU A 167 15.43 -1.32 22.61
CA GLU A 167 14.52 -0.30 22.07
C GLU A 167 13.04 -0.73 22.17
N PRO A 168 12.49 -0.90 23.39
CA PRO A 168 11.15 -1.44 23.58
C PRO A 168 10.07 -0.57 22.93
N PHE A 169 10.24 0.75 22.95
CA PHE A 169 9.25 1.66 22.38
C PHE A 169 9.13 1.48 20.86
N ASP A 170 10.24 1.55 20.13
CA ASP A 170 10.25 1.41 18.67
C ASP A 170 9.84 0.02 18.24
N PHE A 171 10.22 -1.02 19.01
CA PHE A 171 9.74 -2.38 18.78
C PHE A 171 8.21 -2.48 18.84
N TYR A 172 7.58 -2.00 19.92
CA TYR A 172 6.12 -2.10 20.08
C TYR A 172 5.35 -1.14 19.17
N PHE A 173 5.89 0.06 18.93
CA PHE A 173 5.28 1.05 18.07
C PHE A 173 5.37 0.61 16.60
N GLY A 174 6.53 0.14 16.14
CA GLY A 174 6.71 -0.47 14.83
C GLY A 174 5.84 -1.72 14.64
N MET A 175 5.71 -2.59 15.66
CA MET A 175 4.82 -3.75 15.61
C MET A 175 3.36 -3.36 15.31
N LEU A 176 2.89 -2.24 15.83
CA LEU A 176 1.53 -1.76 15.59
C LEU A 176 1.32 -1.36 14.12
N PHE A 177 2.30 -0.70 13.50
CA PHE A 177 2.25 -0.40 12.07
C PHE A 177 2.36 -1.66 11.20
N VAL A 178 3.26 -2.59 11.55
CA VAL A 178 3.38 -3.87 10.86
C VAL A 178 2.07 -4.67 10.94
N PHE A 179 1.44 -4.72 12.12
CA PHE A 179 0.15 -5.39 12.30
C PHE A 179 -0.93 -4.76 11.42
N THR A 180 -1.05 -3.44 11.41
CA THR A 180 -2.07 -2.74 10.63
C THR A 180 -1.83 -2.88 9.13
N SER A 181 -0.57 -2.79 8.65
CA SER A 181 -0.21 -3.05 7.25
C SER A 181 -0.52 -4.49 6.83
N ALA A 182 -0.20 -5.48 7.67
CA ALA A 182 -0.52 -6.88 7.43
C ALA A 182 -2.04 -7.13 7.32
N VAL A 183 -2.85 -6.44 8.13
CA VAL A 183 -4.32 -6.49 8.03
C VAL A 183 -4.80 -5.92 6.69
N ILE A 184 -4.28 -4.78 6.24
CA ILE A 184 -4.63 -4.20 4.94
C ILE A 184 -4.27 -5.16 3.80
N PHE A 185 -3.09 -5.77 3.84
CA PHE A 185 -2.68 -6.74 2.82
C PHE A 185 -3.54 -8.01 2.82
N ALA A 186 -3.85 -8.58 3.99
CA ALA A 186 -4.71 -9.74 4.08
C ALA A 186 -6.13 -9.46 3.54
N LEU A 187 -6.66 -8.26 3.81
CA LEU A 187 -7.92 -7.80 3.22
C LEU A 187 -7.79 -7.59 1.71
N ALA A 188 -6.68 -7.09 1.21
CA ALA A 188 -6.46 -6.89 -0.22
C ALA A 188 -6.42 -8.23 -0.99
N ILE A 189 -5.73 -9.25 -0.46
CA ILE A 189 -5.75 -10.62 -1.00
C ILE A 189 -7.18 -11.16 -1.00
N LEU A 190 -7.91 -10.98 0.09
CA LEU A 190 -9.31 -11.41 0.16
C LEU A 190 -10.18 -10.70 -0.89
N GLY A 191 -9.98 -9.39 -1.07
CA GLY A 191 -10.59 -8.62 -2.15
C GLY A 191 -10.28 -9.22 -3.52
N ALA A 192 -9.01 -9.41 -3.85
CA ALA A 192 -8.60 -10.05 -5.11
C ALA A 192 -9.25 -11.43 -5.30
N ALA A 193 -9.34 -12.25 -4.24
CA ALA A 193 -9.99 -13.55 -4.27
C ALA A 193 -11.52 -13.47 -4.43
N VAL A 194 -12.17 -12.40 -3.97
CA VAL A 194 -13.61 -12.17 -4.20
C VAL A 194 -13.86 -11.76 -5.65
N PHE A 195 -13.02 -10.89 -6.20
CA PHE A 195 -13.21 -10.36 -7.56
C PHE A 195 -12.57 -11.22 -8.66
N ARG A 196 -11.85 -12.29 -8.33
CA ARG A 196 -11.05 -13.10 -9.27
C ARG A 196 -11.80 -13.52 -10.54
N ASP A 197 -13.08 -13.86 -10.42
CA ASP A 197 -13.90 -14.36 -11.54
C ASP A 197 -14.80 -13.27 -12.13
N SER A 198 -14.61 -12.02 -11.72
CA SER A 198 -15.33 -10.83 -12.21
C SER A 198 -14.51 -10.08 -13.26
N ILE A 199 -15.16 -9.18 -14.01
CA ILE A 199 -14.49 -8.25 -14.93
C ILE A 199 -13.45 -7.36 -14.23
N LEU A 200 -13.58 -7.15 -12.92
CA LEU A 200 -12.67 -6.35 -12.10
C LEU A 200 -11.50 -7.15 -11.50
N GLY A 201 -11.45 -8.48 -11.72
CA GLY A 201 -10.48 -9.36 -11.06
C GLY A 201 -9.02 -8.94 -11.30
N THR A 202 -8.68 -8.54 -12.53
CA THR A 202 -7.32 -8.06 -12.85
C THR A 202 -6.97 -6.78 -12.09
N SER A 203 -7.88 -5.80 -12.02
CA SER A 203 -7.62 -4.54 -11.31
C SER A 203 -7.41 -4.80 -9.82
N TRP A 204 -8.21 -5.66 -9.20
CA TRP A 204 -8.08 -6.01 -7.79
C TRP A 204 -6.82 -6.83 -7.49
N LEU A 205 -6.40 -7.70 -8.42
CA LEU A 205 -5.13 -8.43 -8.28
C LEU A 205 -3.93 -7.47 -8.31
N ILE A 206 -3.95 -6.47 -9.22
CA ILE A 206 -2.89 -5.44 -9.28
C ILE A 206 -2.91 -4.57 -8.03
N LEU A 207 -4.10 -4.17 -7.54
CA LEU A 207 -4.26 -3.44 -6.28
C LEU A 207 -3.64 -4.20 -5.11
N ALA A 208 -3.93 -5.51 -5.00
CA ALA A 208 -3.34 -6.35 -3.97
C ALA A 208 -1.81 -6.49 -4.13
N GLY A 209 -1.29 -6.52 -5.36
CA GLY A 209 0.15 -6.50 -5.62
C GLY A 209 0.82 -5.18 -5.21
N GLY A 210 0.16 -4.04 -5.40
CA GLY A 210 0.67 -2.76 -4.91
C GLY A 210 0.66 -2.66 -3.39
N ILE A 211 -0.43 -3.10 -2.74
CA ILE A 211 -0.52 -3.17 -1.28
C ILE A 211 0.52 -4.16 -0.70
N PHE A 212 0.79 -5.27 -1.39
CA PHE A 212 1.88 -6.19 -1.01
C PHE A 212 3.24 -5.49 -0.96
N ALA A 213 3.57 -4.68 -1.99
CA ALA A 213 4.82 -3.94 -2.02
C ALA A 213 4.92 -2.95 -0.85
N PHE A 214 3.82 -2.25 -0.53
CA PHE A 214 3.73 -1.42 0.68
C PHE A 214 3.98 -2.22 1.96
N THR A 215 3.31 -3.37 2.14
CA THR A 215 3.49 -4.16 3.36
C THR A 215 4.91 -4.73 3.50
N VAL A 216 5.56 -5.12 2.41
CA VAL A 216 6.98 -5.52 2.45
C VAL A 216 7.86 -4.33 2.84
N ALA A 217 7.60 -3.15 2.24
CA ALA A 217 8.32 -1.93 2.57
C ALA A 217 8.13 -1.53 4.03
N ASP A 218 6.90 -1.54 4.55
CA ASP A 218 6.58 -1.20 5.94
C ASP A 218 7.27 -2.17 6.93
N VAL A 219 7.17 -3.49 6.69
CA VAL A 219 7.83 -4.50 7.56
C VAL A 219 9.34 -4.29 7.58
N TRP A 220 9.93 -4.00 6.43
CA TRP A 220 11.37 -3.76 6.33
C TRP A 220 11.75 -2.40 6.93
N TYR A 221 10.97 -1.36 6.70
CA TYR A 221 11.16 -0.03 7.28
C TYR A 221 11.18 -0.09 8.80
N TYR A 222 10.13 -0.64 9.43
CA TYR A 222 10.08 -0.72 10.89
C TYR A 222 11.13 -1.67 11.47
N TYR A 223 11.59 -2.68 10.72
CA TYR A 223 12.76 -3.45 11.14
C TYR A 223 14.01 -2.58 11.16
N LEU A 224 14.22 -1.76 10.13
CA LEU A 224 15.37 -0.85 10.02
C LEU A 224 15.35 0.27 11.05
N GLU A 225 14.18 0.86 11.33
CA GLU A 225 14.02 1.84 12.41
C GLU A 225 14.44 1.24 13.75
N VAL A 226 13.99 0.02 14.06
CA VAL A 226 14.32 -0.67 15.32
C VAL A 226 15.81 -1.03 15.45
N VAL A 227 16.57 -1.10 14.35
CA VAL A 227 18.02 -1.39 14.37
C VAL A 227 18.88 -0.21 13.94
N ASP A 228 18.32 1.00 13.89
CA ASP A 228 18.98 2.24 13.41
C ASP A 228 19.66 2.09 12.03
N GLY A 229 19.07 1.28 11.15
CA GLY A 229 19.62 0.93 9.84
C GLY A 229 18.96 1.64 8.65
N TYR A 230 17.96 2.49 8.90
CA TYR A 230 17.24 3.17 7.83
C TYR A 230 18.06 4.30 7.22
N THR A 231 17.96 4.45 5.90
CA THR A 231 18.55 5.56 5.13
C THR A 231 17.59 5.96 4.02
N SER A 232 17.65 7.21 3.56
CA SER A 232 16.74 7.73 2.54
C SER A 232 16.95 7.11 1.15
N TYR A 233 18.15 6.59 0.85
CA TYR A 233 18.41 5.85 -0.39
C TYR A 233 18.13 4.35 -0.29
N HIS A 234 17.57 3.88 0.83
CA HIS A 234 17.27 2.47 1.03
C HIS A 234 16.17 1.97 0.07
N TYR A 235 16.27 0.71 -0.35
CA TYR A 235 15.33 0.05 -1.29
C TYR A 235 13.86 0.08 -0.86
N VAL A 236 13.60 0.29 0.43
CA VAL A 236 12.26 0.49 1.01
C VAL A 236 11.52 1.62 0.31
N ASN A 237 12.19 2.74 0.04
CA ASN A 237 11.59 3.89 -0.64
C ASN A 237 11.14 3.53 -2.06
N THR A 238 11.95 2.76 -2.77
CA THR A 238 11.59 2.24 -4.10
C THR A 238 10.40 1.29 -4.05
N LEU A 239 10.26 0.46 -3.01
CA LEU A 239 9.10 -0.43 -2.84
C LEU A 239 7.79 0.34 -2.60
N TRP A 240 7.81 1.43 -1.83
CA TRP A 240 6.63 2.28 -1.66
C TRP A 240 6.22 2.95 -2.98
N VAL A 241 7.17 3.53 -3.72
CA VAL A 241 6.90 4.14 -5.04
C VAL A 241 6.36 3.12 -6.04
N LEU A 242 6.93 1.90 -6.05
CA LEU A 242 6.44 0.76 -6.82
C LEU A 242 5.00 0.39 -6.47
N GLY A 243 4.71 0.31 -5.18
CA GLY A 243 3.37 0.06 -4.66
C GLY A 243 2.39 1.09 -5.18
N SER A 244 2.73 2.37 -5.07
CA SER A 244 1.90 3.49 -5.54
C SER A 244 1.64 3.41 -7.05
N ALA A 245 2.68 3.15 -7.85
CA ALA A 245 2.54 3.02 -9.31
C ALA A 245 1.62 1.85 -9.70
N ALA A 246 1.74 0.70 -9.02
CA ALA A 246 0.85 -0.44 -9.24
C ALA A 246 -0.61 -0.10 -8.88
N ILE A 247 -0.84 0.60 -7.76
CA ILE A 247 -2.19 1.01 -7.34
C ILE A 247 -2.79 2.02 -8.31
N VAL A 248 -2.03 3.02 -8.79
CA VAL A 248 -2.49 3.94 -9.85
C VAL A 248 -2.92 3.17 -11.09
N TYR A 249 -2.14 2.16 -11.51
CA TYR A 249 -2.49 1.34 -12.66
C TYR A 249 -3.74 0.49 -12.42
N ALA A 250 -3.90 -0.07 -11.21
CA ALA A 250 -5.12 -0.79 -10.80
C ALA A 250 -6.36 0.12 -10.92
N LEU A 251 -6.26 1.37 -10.47
CA LEU A 251 -7.33 2.37 -10.53
C LEU A 251 -7.66 2.76 -11.97
N TYR A 252 -6.64 2.99 -12.80
CA TYR A 252 -6.82 3.24 -14.23
C TYR A 252 -7.55 2.07 -14.91
N LYS A 253 -7.13 0.83 -14.63
CA LYS A 253 -7.78 -0.37 -15.17
C LYS A 253 -9.22 -0.49 -14.68
N HIS A 254 -9.47 -0.29 -13.39
CA HIS A 254 -10.83 -0.28 -12.83
C HIS A 254 -11.74 0.72 -13.56
N LYS A 255 -11.27 1.95 -13.77
CA LYS A 255 -12.00 2.99 -14.50
C LYS A 255 -12.27 2.64 -15.97
N LYS A 256 -11.39 1.90 -16.62
CA LYS A 256 -11.51 1.54 -18.05
C LYS A 256 -12.42 0.35 -18.29
N THR A 257 -12.55 -0.55 -17.32
CA THR A 257 -13.35 -1.78 -17.45
C THR A 257 -14.85 -1.53 -17.36
N ILE A 258 -15.28 -0.48 -16.64
CA ILE A 258 -16.70 -0.12 -16.42
C ILE A 258 -16.91 1.35 -16.81
#